data_AF-A0A7J7Z3G6-F1
#
_entry.id   AF-A0A7J7Z3G6-F1
#
_cell.length_a   1.000
_cell.length_b   1.000
_cell.length_c   1.000
_cell.angle_alpha   90.00
_cell.angle_beta   90.00
_cell.angle_gamma   90.00
#
_symmetry.space_group_name_H-M   'P 1'
#
loop_
_entity.id
_entity.type
_entity.pdbx_description
1 polymer ?
#
loop_
_entity_poly.entity_id
_entity_poly.type
_entity_poly.pdbx_seq_one_letter_code
_entity_poly.pdbx_strand_id
1 'polypeptide(L)'
;MGKMAKMFSFILVTTALVTGKTSWALENCLQEQARLRAQVHLLETRVQQQQVKIAQLLHENEIQFLDKGEESSVIDLGGKRQYADCSEIFNDGSKLSGFYKIKPLQSPAEFSVYCDMSDGGGWTVIQRRSDGSENFNRDWNDYENGFGNFVQKNGEYWLGNKNLHLLTTQGDYTLKIDLADFERNSRYAQYKNFKVGDEKVSLCKPEWLILPGPL
;
A
#
# COMPACT_ATOMS: atom_id res chain seq x y z
N MET A 1 14.05 -91.18 -7.70
CA MET A 1 14.78 -89.88 -7.74
C MET A 1 14.21 -88.93 -8.81
N GLY A 2 12.90 -88.61 -8.77
CA GLY A 2 12.22 -87.87 -9.85
C GLY A 2 11.36 -86.67 -9.43
N LYS A 3 11.44 -86.22 -8.17
CA LYS A 3 10.62 -85.10 -7.66
C LYS A 3 11.42 -83.83 -7.30
N MET A 4 12.74 -83.92 -7.16
CA MET A 4 13.57 -82.75 -6.80
C MET A 4 13.92 -81.87 -8.02
N ALA A 5 14.14 -82.44 -9.20
CA ALA A 5 14.53 -81.67 -10.40
C ALA A 5 13.42 -80.72 -10.93
N LYS A 6 12.14 -81.04 -10.70
CA LYS A 6 11.01 -80.17 -11.12
C LYS A 6 10.79 -78.99 -10.17
N MET A 7 11.20 -79.12 -8.91
CA MET A 7 11.03 -78.08 -7.90
C MET A 7 12.12 -77.00 -8.04
N PHE A 8 13.35 -77.38 -8.41
CA PHE A 8 14.43 -76.42 -8.70
C PHE A 8 14.21 -75.63 -10.00
N SER A 9 13.54 -76.21 -11.01
CA SER A 9 13.18 -75.50 -12.24
C SER A 9 12.09 -74.44 -12.02
N PHE A 10 11.18 -74.65 -11.06
CA PHE A 10 10.16 -73.66 -10.70
C PHE A 10 10.71 -72.52 -9.82
N ILE A 11 11.69 -72.80 -8.96
CA ILE A 11 12.30 -71.78 -8.07
C ILE A 11 13.19 -70.79 -8.85
N LEU A 12 13.82 -71.21 -9.96
CA LEU A 12 14.57 -70.31 -10.85
C LEU A 12 13.67 -69.42 -11.74
N VAL A 13 12.44 -69.86 -12.03
CA VAL A 13 11.49 -69.08 -12.86
C VAL A 13 10.68 -68.09 -12.03
N THR A 14 10.38 -68.40 -10.76
CA THR A 14 9.65 -67.47 -9.87
C THR A 14 10.54 -66.34 -9.33
N THR A 15 11.83 -66.58 -9.14
CA THR A 15 12.78 -65.50 -8.80
C THR A 15 13.00 -64.53 -9.95
N ALA A 16 12.88 -64.95 -11.22
CA ALA A 16 12.97 -64.08 -12.39
C ALA A 16 11.70 -63.21 -12.62
N LEU A 17 10.50 -63.68 -12.26
CA LEU A 17 9.26 -62.90 -12.46
C LEU A 17 9.03 -61.82 -11.40
N VAL A 18 9.52 -62.03 -10.16
CA VAL A 18 9.37 -61.06 -9.07
C VAL A 18 10.44 -59.97 -9.14
N THR A 19 11.64 -60.26 -9.64
CA THR A 19 12.70 -59.25 -9.90
C THR A 19 12.43 -58.41 -11.14
N GLY A 20 11.70 -58.93 -12.13
CA GLY A 20 11.29 -58.16 -13.29
C GLY A 20 10.35 -57.02 -12.93
N LYS A 21 9.23 -57.30 -12.25
CA LYS A 21 8.16 -56.31 -11.99
C LYS A 21 8.55 -55.16 -11.05
N THR A 22 9.43 -55.41 -10.07
CA THR A 22 9.94 -54.36 -9.18
C THR A 22 10.93 -53.42 -9.88
N SER A 23 11.62 -53.91 -10.92
CA SER A 23 12.53 -53.10 -11.75
C SER A 23 11.79 -52.06 -12.57
N TRP A 24 10.75 -52.44 -13.33
CA TRP A 24 10.02 -51.51 -14.20
C TRP A 24 9.28 -50.40 -13.43
N ALA A 25 8.75 -50.72 -12.23
CA ALA A 25 8.07 -49.73 -11.40
C ALA A 25 9.04 -48.74 -10.73
N LEU A 26 10.21 -49.22 -10.29
CA LEU A 26 11.28 -48.36 -9.76
C LEU A 26 11.91 -47.50 -10.87
N GLU A 27 12.07 -48.03 -12.07
CA GLU A 27 12.60 -47.32 -13.24
C GLU A 27 11.64 -46.22 -13.71
N ASN A 28 10.33 -46.50 -13.75
CA ASN A 28 9.32 -45.48 -14.01
C ASN A 28 9.29 -44.38 -12.92
N CYS A 29 9.50 -44.73 -11.66
CA CYS A 29 9.56 -43.77 -10.54
C CYS A 29 10.83 -42.90 -10.60
N LEU A 30 11.99 -43.50 -10.91
CA LEU A 30 13.26 -42.79 -11.09
C LEU A 30 13.21 -41.82 -12.27
N GLN A 31 12.55 -42.23 -13.37
CA GLN A 31 12.29 -41.39 -14.52
C GLN A 31 11.40 -40.18 -14.16
N GLU A 32 10.32 -40.40 -13.42
CA GLU A 32 9.42 -39.31 -13.01
C GLU A 32 10.07 -38.40 -11.96
N GLN A 33 10.90 -38.95 -11.07
CA GLN A 33 11.70 -38.16 -10.13
C GLN A 33 12.73 -37.29 -10.85
N ALA A 34 13.39 -37.81 -11.90
CA ALA A 34 14.29 -37.02 -12.73
C ALA A 34 13.54 -35.90 -13.47
N ARG A 35 12.35 -36.20 -14.01
CA ARG A 35 11.47 -35.23 -14.65
C ARG A 35 11.01 -34.13 -13.69
N LEU A 36 10.50 -34.50 -12.52
CA LEU A 36 10.04 -33.55 -11.50
C LEU A 36 11.19 -32.71 -10.97
N ARG A 37 12.37 -33.29 -10.75
CA ARG A 37 13.59 -32.54 -10.39
C ARG A 37 13.99 -31.54 -11.47
N ALA A 38 13.91 -31.94 -12.74
CA ALA A 38 14.18 -31.03 -13.85
C ALA A 38 13.14 -29.88 -13.92
N GLN A 39 11.86 -30.17 -13.65
CA GLN A 39 10.81 -29.15 -13.57
C GLN A 39 11.00 -28.20 -12.39
N VAL A 40 11.34 -28.72 -11.20
CA VAL A 40 11.65 -27.90 -10.02
C VAL A 40 12.85 -27.02 -10.30
N HIS A 41 13.93 -27.56 -10.86
CA HIS A 41 15.11 -26.79 -11.23
C HIS A 41 14.80 -25.70 -12.27
N LEU A 42 13.92 -25.99 -13.24
CA LEU A 42 13.45 -25.00 -14.22
C LEU A 42 12.64 -23.89 -13.54
N LEU A 43 11.75 -24.23 -12.61
CA LEU A 43 10.96 -23.26 -11.85
C LEU A 43 11.85 -22.42 -10.94
N GLU A 44 12.82 -23.03 -10.25
CA GLU A 44 13.80 -22.33 -9.43
C GLU A 44 14.61 -21.35 -10.27
N THR A 45 15.06 -21.77 -11.45
CA THR A 45 15.78 -20.88 -12.38
C THR A 45 14.89 -19.73 -12.85
N ARG A 46 13.60 -20.00 -13.14
CA ARG A 46 12.63 -18.98 -13.55
C ARG A 46 12.34 -18.00 -12.41
N VAL A 47 12.22 -18.49 -11.18
CA VAL A 47 12.04 -17.67 -9.97
C VAL A 47 13.30 -16.83 -9.75
N GLN A 48 14.50 -17.40 -9.82
CA GLN A 48 15.75 -16.64 -9.72
C GLN A 48 15.85 -15.55 -10.80
N GLN A 49 15.50 -15.88 -12.05
CA GLN A 49 15.46 -14.89 -13.13
C GLN A 49 14.43 -13.79 -12.88
N GLN A 50 13.25 -14.14 -12.37
CA GLN A 50 12.24 -13.15 -11.98
C GLN A 50 12.74 -12.30 -10.81
N GLN A 51 13.39 -12.89 -9.80
CA GLN A 51 13.95 -12.19 -8.64
C GLN A 51 15.07 -11.23 -9.04
N VAL A 52 15.97 -11.63 -9.96
CA VAL A 52 17.00 -10.75 -10.51
C VAL A 52 16.37 -9.61 -11.30
N LYS A 53 15.33 -9.89 -12.11
CA LYS A 53 14.61 -8.85 -12.85
C LYS A 53 13.89 -7.89 -11.90
N ILE A 54 13.30 -8.38 -10.80
CA ILE A 54 12.71 -7.56 -9.76
C ILE A 54 13.78 -6.70 -9.09
N ALA A 55 14.91 -7.27 -8.68
CA ALA A 55 16.03 -6.52 -8.09
C ALA A 55 16.59 -5.46 -9.06
N GLN A 56 16.69 -5.79 -10.34
CA GLN A 56 17.13 -4.86 -11.39
C GLN A 56 16.13 -3.73 -11.59
N LEU A 57 14.83 -4.01 -11.64
CA LEU A 57 13.78 -2.98 -11.72
C LEU A 57 13.73 -2.10 -10.45
N LEU A 58 13.96 -2.70 -9.27
CA LEU A 58 14.06 -1.97 -8.01
C LEU A 58 15.29 -1.05 -8.00
N HIS A 59 16.45 -1.53 -8.47
CA HIS A 59 17.65 -0.72 -8.59
C HIS A 59 17.53 0.39 -9.64
N GLU A 60 16.88 0.10 -10.78
CA GLU A 60 16.59 1.10 -11.81
C GLU A 60 15.63 2.18 -11.27
N ASN A 61 14.59 1.79 -10.52
CA ASN A 61 13.73 2.73 -9.80
C ASN A 61 14.49 3.55 -8.74
N GLU A 62 15.47 2.96 -8.04
CA GLU A 62 16.29 3.64 -7.03
C GLU A 62 17.26 4.66 -7.67
N ILE A 63 17.90 4.33 -8.80
CA ILE A 63 18.71 5.29 -9.59
C ILE A 63 17.84 6.41 -10.17
N GLN A 64 16.62 6.08 -10.62
CA GLN A 64 15.66 7.08 -11.09
C GLN A 64 15.17 8.01 -9.96
N PHE A 65 15.21 7.55 -8.70
CA PHE A 65 14.90 8.33 -7.50
C PHE A 65 16.07 9.24 -7.08
N LEU A 66 17.32 8.84 -7.32
CA LEU A 66 18.51 9.64 -6.98
C LEU A 66 18.79 10.77 -7.99
N ASP A 67 18.37 10.64 -9.25
CA ASP A 67 18.52 11.69 -10.28
C ASP A 67 17.29 12.63 -10.35
N LYS A 68 16.16 12.22 -9.74
CA LYS A 68 15.05 13.12 -9.38
C LYS A 68 15.07 13.41 -7.89
N GLY A 69 16.06 14.19 -7.48
CA GLY A 69 15.91 15.05 -6.31
C GLY A 69 14.84 16.12 -6.57
N GLU A 70 13.58 15.73 -6.78
CA GLU A 70 12.47 16.56 -6.33
C GLU A 70 12.35 16.23 -4.84
N GLU A 71 13.15 16.98 -4.11
CA GLU A 71 13.16 17.12 -2.68
C GLU A 71 11.76 16.93 -2.11
N SER A 72 11.70 16.22 -0.98
CA SER A 72 10.70 16.36 0.07
C SER A 72 10.58 17.85 0.47
N SER A 73 10.13 18.69 -0.45
CA SER A 73 10.24 20.15 -0.38
C SER A 73 8.87 20.65 0.02
N VAL A 74 8.69 20.75 1.33
CA VAL A 74 7.68 21.65 1.86
C VAL A 74 7.98 23.04 1.26
N ILE A 75 7.03 23.57 0.51
CA ILE A 75 7.19 24.86 -0.18
C ILE A 75 7.27 25.95 0.89
N ASP A 76 8.46 26.52 1.06
CA ASP A 76 8.70 27.66 1.95
C ASP A 76 8.27 28.95 1.25
N LEU A 77 7.26 29.60 1.81
CA LEU A 77 6.71 30.86 1.29
C LEU A 77 7.50 32.10 1.73
N GLY A 78 8.63 31.93 2.43
CA GLY A 78 9.47 33.03 2.88
C GLY A 78 8.86 33.74 4.08
N GLY A 79 9.34 33.38 5.27
CA GLY A 79 8.75 33.73 6.57
C GLY A 79 8.47 35.22 6.82
N LYS A 80 7.20 35.61 6.69
CA LYS A 80 6.58 36.72 7.46
C LYS A 80 5.11 36.47 7.82
N ARG A 81 4.39 35.63 7.06
CA ARG A 81 2.96 35.38 7.25
C ARG A 81 2.72 33.92 7.60
N GLN A 82 1.95 33.69 8.67
CA GLN A 82 1.40 32.37 9.00
C GLN A 82 0.08 32.22 8.26
N TYR A 83 -0.08 31.09 7.56
CA TYR A 83 -1.30 30.75 6.85
C TYR A 83 -2.11 29.77 7.66
N ALA A 84 -3.40 30.04 7.86
CA ALA A 84 -4.28 29.18 8.64
C ALA A 84 -4.61 27.86 7.93
N ASP A 85 -4.64 27.88 6.60
CA ASP A 85 -4.93 26.74 5.73
C ASP A 85 -4.47 26.99 4.27
N CYS A 86 -4.68 26.00 3.41
CA CYS A 86 -4.33 26.07 1.99
C CYS A 86 -5.12 27.13 1.20
N SER A 87 -6.31 27.52 1.66
CA SER A 87 -7.11 28.53 0.98
C SER A 87 -6.49 29.92 1.12
N GLU A 88 -5.93 30.25 2.28
CA GLU A 88 -5.19 31.50 2.47
C GLU A 88 -3.93 31.53 1.60
N ILE A 89 -3.19 30.42 1.54
CA ILE A 89 -2.01 30.26 0.67
C ILE A 89 -2.40 30.49 -0.81
N PHE A 90 -3.50 29.89 -1.24
CA PHE A 90 -3.99 30.04 -2.60
C PHE A 90 -4.41 31.47 -2.92
N ASN A 91 -5.07 32.14 -1.98
CA ASN A 91 -5.54 33.52 -2.12
C ASN A 91 -4.39 34.53 -2.10
N ASP A 92 -3.28 34.22 -1.43
CA ASP A 92 -2.05 35.03 -1.46
C ASP A 92 -1.26 34.88 -2.78
N GLY A 93 -1.71 33.98 -3.67
CA GLY A 93 -1.22 33.87 -5.04
C GLY A 93 -0.47 32.59 -5.36
N SER A 94 -0.24 31.70 -4.37
CA SER A 94 0.41 30.42 -4.61
C SER A 94 -0.53 29.46 -5.35
N LYS A 95 -0.12 28.99 -6.54
CA LYS A 95 -0.93 28.10 -7.39
C LYS A 95 -0.33 26.71 -7.61
N LEU A 96 0.85 26.44 -7.06
CA LEU A 96 1.49 25.14 -7.16
C LEU A 96 0.87 24.18 -6.13
N SER A 97 0.50 22.97 -6.55
CA SER A 97 0.09 21.94 -5.60
C SER A 97 1.32 21.29 -4.98
N GLY A 98 1.29 21.05 -3.68
CA GLY A 98 2.43 20.52 -2.95
C GLY A 98 2.23 20.54 -1.44
N PHE A 99 3.26 20.14 -0.70
CA PHE A 99 3.24 20.24 0.76
C PHE A 99 3.58 21.67 1.20
N TYR A 100 2.79 22.21 2.10
CA TYR A 100 2.98 23.53 2.69
C TYR A 100 2.89 23.44 4.21
N LYS A 101 3.54 24.37 4.91
CA LYS A 101 3.30 24.55 6.35
C LYS A 101 2.11 25.47 6.55
N ILE A 102 1.18 25.03 7.37
CA ILE A 102 0.05 25.84 7.85
C ILE A 102 0.03 25.86 9.37
N LYS A 103 -0.63 26.86 9.91
CA LYS A 103 -0.87 27.02 11.34
C LYS A 103 -2.29 27.51 11.58
N PRO A 104 -3.25 26.59 11.77
CA PRO A 104 -4.59 26.94 12.20
C PRO A 104 -4.58 27.85 13.44
N LEU A 105 -5.60 28.71 13.59
CA LEU A 105 -5.65 29.77 14.60
C LEU A 105 -5.40 29.28 16.04
N GLN A 106 -5.96 28.12 16.39
CA GLN A 106 -5.83 27.51 17.71
C GLN A 106 -4.71 26.46 17.79
N SER A 107 -3.98 26.25 16.68
CA SER A 107 -2.89 25.27 16.65
C SER A 107 -1.67 25.79 17.42
N PRO A 108 -1.11 25.00 18.36
CA PRO A 108 0.07 25.41 19.11
C PRO A 108 1.32 25.50 18.22
N ALA A 109 1.37 24.71 17.15
CA ALA A 109 2.51 24.62 16.23
C ALA A 109 2.05 24.54 14.76
N GLU A 110 2.97 24.84 13.85
CA GLU A 110 2.75 24.65 12.42
C GLU A 110 2.88 23.16 12.07
N PHE A 111 2.12 22.70 11.09
CA PHE A 111 2.23 21.34 10.56
C PHE A 111 2.13 21.33 9.03
N SER A 112 2.67 20.26 8.42
CA SER A 112 2.69 20.09 6.97
C SER A 112 1.38 19.52 6.47
N VAL A 113 0.85 20.08 5.37
CA VAL A 113 -0.33 19.58 4.67
C VAL A 113 -0.09 19.60 3.17
N TYR A 114 -0.70 18.67 2.44
CA TYR A 114 -0.76 18.79 0.99
C TYR A 114 -1.88 19.76 0.61
N CYS A 115 -1.51 20.84 -0.09
CA CYS A 115 -2.45 21.75 -0.70
C CYS A 115 -2.66 21.36 -2.16
N ASP A 116 -3.90 21.01 -2.49
CA ASP A 116 -4.32 20.86 -3.88
C ASP A 116 -4.84 22.21 -4.38
N MET A 117 -4.07 22.78 -5.32
CA MET A 117 -4.32 24.07 -5.94
C MET A 117 -5.01 23.94 -7.30
N SER A 118 -5.36 22.72 -7.72
CA SER A 118 -6.14 22.45 -8.93
C SER A 118 -7.64 22.65 -8.71
N ASP A 119 -8.41 22.72 -9.80
CA ASP A 119 -9.89 22.75 -9.79
C ASP A 119 -10.51 23.75 -8.79
N GLY A 120 -10.12 25.02 -8.93
CA GLY A 120 -10.54 26.11 -8.04
C GLY A 120 -9.62 26.33 -6.83
N GLY A 121 -8.80 25.33 -6.50
CA GLY A 121 -7.66 25.40 -5.60
C GLY A 121 -7.96 25.73 -4.14
N GLY A 122 -6.90 25.77 -3.32
CA GLY A 122 -6.99 26.06 -1.90
C GLY A 122 -7.50 24.90 -1.04
N TRP A 123 -7.48 23.67 -1.56
CA TRP A 123 -7.96 22.49 -0.86
C TRP A 123 -6.86 21.93 0.04
N THR A 124 -7.11 21.91 1.36
CA THR A 124 -6.29 21.17 2.31
C THR A 124 -6.67 19.69 2.27
N VAL A 125 -5.76 18.82 1.81
CA VAL A 125 -6.02 17.38 1.72
C VAL A 125 -5.85 16.73 3.09
N ILE A 126 -6.96 16.22 3.64
CA ILE A 126 -7.01 15.63 5.01
C ILE A 126 -6.81 14.11 5.02
N GLN A 127 -7.08 13.45 3.89
CA GLN A 127 -6.95 12.00 3.70
C GLN A 127 -6.71 11.71 2.22
N ARG A 128 -5.83 10.77 1.91
CA ARG A 128 -5.64 10.26 0.55
C ARG A 128 -5.47 8.74 0.52
N ARG A 129 -6.19 8.08 -0.39
CA ARG A 129 -5.98 6.70 -0.85
C ARG A 129 -5.67 6.70 -2.34
N SER A 130 -4.74 5.88 -2.78
CA SER A 130 -4.27 5.81 -4.16
C SER A 130 -3.80 4.41 -4.57
N ASP A 131 -2.99 3.75 -3.76
CA ASP A 131 -2.25 2.53 -4.13
C ASP A 131 -2.25 1.42 -3.06
N GLY A 132 -2.81 1.68 -1.87
CA GLY A 132 -2.81 0.74 -0.75
C GLY A 132 -1.46 0.60 -0.05
N SER A 133 -0.52 1.54 -0.24
CA SER A 133 0.79 1.54 0.41
C SER A 133 0.75 1.73 1.93
N GLU A 134 -0.33 2.32 2.46
CA GLU A 134 -0.52 2.52 3.89
C GLU A 134 -1.64 1.65 4.49
N ASN A 135 -1.38 1.14 5.69
CA ASN A 135 -2.39 0.43 6.46
C ASN A 135 -3.27 1.42 7.22
N PHE A 136 -4.58 1.39 6.96
CA PHE A 136 -5.59 2.21 7.66
C PHE A 136 -6.29 1.46 8.81
N ASN A 137 -6.03 0.17 9.01
CA ASN A 137 -6.50 -0.54 10.19
C ASN A 137 -5.59 -0.23 11.39
N ARG A 138 -5.85 0.93 12.01
CA ARG A 138 -5.04 1.52 13.09
C ARG A 138 -5.87 1.77 14.34
N ASP A 139 -5.19 1.95 15.47
CA ASP A 139 -5.84 2.30 16.73
C ASP A 139 -6.25 3.78 16.79
N TRP A 140 -6.96 4.14 17.87
CA TRP A 140 -7.42 5.51 18.07
C TRP A 140 -6.27 6.52 18.13
N ASN A 141 -5.15 6.16 18.79
CA ASN A 141 -4.03 7.06 18.97
C ASN A 141 -3.37 7.41 17.63
N ASP A 142 -3.25 6.45 16.73
CA ASP A 142 -2.78 6.68 15.36
C ASP A 142 -3.74 7.61 14.60
N TYR A 143 -5.05 7.37 14.65
CA TYR A 143 -6.04 8.24 14.00
C TYR A 143 -6.10 9.65 14.60
N GLU A 144 -5.85 9.76 15.89
CA GLU A 144 -5.84 11.03 16.61
C GLU A 144 -4.67 11.91 16.17
N ASN A 145 -3.47 11.33 16.09
CA ASN A 145 -2.23 12.03 15.76
C ASN A 145 -1.98 12.14 14.24
N GLY A 146 -2.54 11.22 13.45
CA GLY A 146 -2.29 11.10 12.02
C GLY A 146 -1.20 10.09 11.69
N PHE A 147 -1.24 9.55 10.48
CA PHE A 147 -0.30 8.53 10.00
C PHE A 147 -0.19 8.56 8.47
N GLY A 148 0.83 7.87 7.95
CA GLY A 148 1.08 7.72 6.52
C GLY A 148 2.19 8.63 6.00
N ASN A 149 2.23 8.81 4.69
CA ASN A 149 3.34 9.44 3.98
C ASN A 149 3.04 10.89 3.58
N PHE A 150 3.56 11.83 4.36
CA PHE A 150 3.48 13.29 4.12
C PHE A 150 4.66 13.85 3.32
N VAL A 151 5.44 12.98 2.68
CA VAL A 151 6.65 13.36 1.92
C VAL A 151 6.43 13.15 0.42
N GLN A 152 5.77 12.05 0.05
CA GLN A 152 5.55 11.70 -1.34
C GLN A 152 4.30 12.39 -1.89
N LYS A 153 4.41 12.93 -3.11
CA LYS A 153 3.31 13.61 -3.80
C LYS A 153 2.02 12.77 -3.88
N ASN A 154 2.13 11.44 -4.00
CA ASN A 154 1.01 10.51 -4.07
C ASN A 154 0.87 9.62 -2.82
N GLY A 155 1.57 9.97 -1.73
CA GLY A 155 1.54 9.20 -0.49
C GLY A 155 0.12 9.10 0.07
N GLU A 156 -0.22 7.91 0.57
CA GLU A 156 -1.42 7.72 1.34
C GLU A 156 -1.21 8.23 2.77
N TYR A 157 -2.19 8.92 3.33
CA TYR A 157 -2.10 9.41 4.70
C TYR A 157 -3.46 9.79 5.29
N TRP A 158 -3.47 9.93 6.61
CA TRP A 158 -4.53 10.53 7.42
C TRP A 158 -3.92 11.68 8.24
N LEU A 159 -4.43 12.90 8.08
CA LEU A 159 -3.86 14.11 8.71
C LEU A 159 -3.88 14.11 10.25
N GLY A 160 -4.77 13.32 10.85
CA GLY A 160 -4.98 13.25 12.30
C GLY A 160 -6.21 14.02 12.75
N ASN A 161 -6.98 13.42 13.65
CA ASN A 161 -8.25 13.99 14.13
C ASN A 161 -8.02 15.30 14.91
N LYS A 162 -6.93 15.41 15.68
CA LYS A 162 -6.55 16.64 16.39
C LYS A 162 -6.35 17.81 15.42
N ASN A 163 -5.59 17.60 14.36
CA ASN A 163 -5.35 18.60 13.33
C ASN A 163 -6.63 18.95 12.57
N LEU A 164 -7.47 17.95 12.27
CA LEU A 164 -8.75 18.14 11.58
C LEU A 164 -9.75 18.94 12.43
N HIS A 165 -9.78 18.70 13.75
CA HIS A 165 -10.58 19.49 14.69
C HIS A 165 -10.12 20.95 14.71
N LEU A 166 -8.81 21.20 14.84
CA LEU A 166 -8.23 22.56 14.84
C LEU A 166 -8.54 23.31 13.53
N LEU A 167 -8.43 22.62 12.38
CA LEU A 167 -8.76 23.17 11.07
C LEU A 167 -10.25 23.52 10.98
N THR A 168 -11.12 22.55 11.22
CA THR A 168 -12.54 22.70 10.88
C THR A 168 -13.33 23.56 11.88
N THR A 169 -12.79 23.83 13.06
CA THR A 169 -13.42 24.70 14.06
C THR A 169 -13.04 26.16 13.94
N GLN A 170 -12.00 26.50 13.16
CA GLN A 170 -11.55 27.89 13.02
C GLN A 170 -12.40 28.73 12.07
N GLY A 171 -13.31 28.10 11.31
CA GLY A 171 -14.15 28.75 10.31
C GLY A 171 -15.23 27.82 9.75
N ASP A 172 -15.80 28.19 8.62
CA ASP A 172 -16.78 27.36 7.90
C ASP A 172 -16.12 26.69 6.70
N TYR A 173 -15.94 25.37 6.81
CA TYR A 173 -15.28 24.57 5.79
C TYR A 173 -16.29 23.76 4.97
N THR A 174 -15.96 23.55 3.69
CA THR A 174 -16.65 22.58 2.84
C THR A 174 -15.76 21.36 2.69
N LEU A 175 -16.27 20.18 3.03
CA LEU A 175 -15.62 18.92 2.75
C LEU A 175 -15.93 18.49 1.32
N LYS A 176 -14.90 18.21 0.53
CA LYS A 176 -15.01 17.56 -0.79
C LYS A 176 -14.43 16.15 -0.69
N ILE A 177 -15.15 15.17 -1.21
CA ILE A 177 -14.70 13.78 -1.31
C ILE A 177 -14.64 13.45 -2.79
N ASP A 178 -13.43 13.22 -3.30
CA ASP A 178 -13.18 12.76 -4.66
C ASP A 178 -12.93 11.24 -4.64
N LEU A 179 -13.66 10.49 -5.47
CA LEU A 179 -13.52 9.04 -5.63
C LEU A 179 -13.27 8.71 -7.10
N ALA A 180 -12.34 7.81 -7.36
CA ALA A 180 -12.09 7.26 -8.69
C ALA A 180 -12.23 5.73 -8.65
N ASP A 181 -12.84 5.16 -9.69
CA ASP A 181 -12.87 3.71 -9.89
C ASP A 181 -11.61 3.20 -10.62
N PHE A 182 -11.47 1.88 -10.73
CA PHE A 182 -10.34 1.24 -11.44
C PHE A 182 -10.30 1.54 -12.94
N GLU A 183 -11.41 2.02 -13.51
CA GLU A 183 -11.53 2.44 -14.91
C GLU A 183 -11.23 3.93 -15.11
N ARG A 184 -10.79 4.63 -14.04
CA ARG A 184 -10.48 6.07 -13.99
C ARG A 184 -11.68 6.98 -14.17
N ASN A 185 -12.89 6.51 -13.88
CA ASN A 185 -14.05 7.38 -13.76
C ASN A 185 -14.05 8.03 -12.38
N SER A 186 -13.98 9.37 -12.35
CA SER A 186 -14.01 10.14 -11.12
C SER A 186 -15.40 10.71 -10.83
N ARG A 187 -15.79 10.73 -9.55
CA ARG A 187 -16.99 11.38 -9.03
C ARG A 187 -16.64 12.12 -7.73
N TYR A 188 -17.43 13.13 -7.39
CA TYR A 188 -17.22 13.87 -6.15
C TYR A 188 -18.52 14.17 -5.41
N ALA A 189 -18.40 14.34 -4.09
CA ALA A 189 -19.46 14.83 -3.21
C ALA A 189 -18.94 16.01 -2.38
N GLN A 190 -19.82 16.97 -2.07
CA GLN A 190 -19.48 18.13 -1.23
C GLN A 190 -20.46 18.31 -0.07
N TYR A 191 -19.92 18.61 1.10
CA TYR A 191 -20.67 18.85 2.34
C TYR A 191 -20.26 20.20 2.93
N LYS A 192 -21.18 21.16 2.96
CA LYS A 192 -20.95 22.49 3.54
C LYS A 192 -20.97 22.45 5.07
N ASN A 193 -20.31 23.41 5.70
CA ASN A 193 -20.26 23.59 7.16
C ASN A 193 -19.74 22.34 7.90
N PHE A 194 -18.77 21.65 7.31
CA PHE A 194 -18.17 20.46 7.89
C PHE A 194 -17.33 20.84 9.13
N LYS A 195 -17.61 20.19 10.26
CA LYS A 195 -16.89 20.38 11.53
C LYS A 195 -16.66 19.04 12.21
N VAL A 196 -15.46 18.88 12.76
CA VAL A 196 -15.10 17.74 13.62
C VAL A 196 -15.08 18.23 15.05
N GLY A 197 -15.76 17.50 15.95
CA GLY A 197 -15.80 17.82 17.37
C GLY A 197 -14.51 17.45 18.09
N ASP A 198 -14.37 17.94 19.33
CA ASP A 198 -13.29 17.52 20.23
C ASP A 198 -13.44 16.03 20.60
N GLU A 199 -12.36 15.38 21.01
CA GLU A 199 -12.33 13.99 21.48
C GLU A 199 -13.40 13.75 22.56
N LYS A 200 -13.54 14.69 23.50
CA LYS A 200 -14.52 14.61 24.59
C LYS A 200 -15.97 14.58 24.10
N VAL A 201 -16.25 15.18 22.94
CA VAL A 201 -17.58 15.17 22.31
C VAL A 201 -17.83 13.86 21.55
N SER A 202 -16.76 13.17 21.16
CA SER A 202 -16.82 11.91 20.40
C SER A 202 -17.19 10.71 21.27
N LEU A 203 -16.99 10.78 22.60
CA LEU A 203 -17.41 9.76 23.58
C LEU A 203 -18.94 9.66 23.76
N CYS A 204 -19.72 10.57 23.17
CA CYS A 204 -21.19 10.56 23.20
C CYS A 204 -21.80 10.43 21.79
N LYS A 205 -21.14 9.74 20.87
CA LYS A 205 -21.78 9.27 19.64
C LYS A 205 -21.70 7.75 19.53
N PRO A 206 -22.84 7.06 19.34
CA PRO A 206 -22.81 5.65 19.00
C PRO A 206 -22.16 5.52 17.62
N GLU A 207 -20.94 4.99 17.59
CA GLU A 207 -20.37 4.12 16.55
C GLU A 207 -20.47 4.53 15.06
N TRP A 208 -20.56 5.82 14.72
CA TRP A 208 -20.56 6.24 13.32
C TRP A 208 -19.74 7.52 13.07
N LEU A 209 -18.94 7.48 11.99
CA LEU A 209 -18.02 8.49 11.44
C LEU A 209 -16.62 8.39 12.05
N ILE A 210 -15.69 7.53 11.64
CA ILE A 210 -15.21 7.21 10.29
C ILE A 210 -14.58 5.83 10.40
N LEU A 211 -15.20 4.79 9.84
CA LEU A 211 -14.48 3.55 9.55
C LEU A 211 -14.35 3.48 8.03
N PRO A 212 -13.14 3.44 7.46
CA PRO A 212 -12.98 2.86 6.14
C PRO A 212 -13.36 1.37 6.29
N GLY A 213 -14.59 1.04 5.91
CA GLY A 213 -14.95 -0.36 5.72
C GLY A 213 -14.00 -0.99 4.69
N PRO A 214 -13.67 -2.28 4.83
CA PRO A 214 -12.95 -2.98 3.78
C PRO A 214 -13.79 -2.93 2.49
N LEU A 215 -13.12 -2.63 1.37
CA LEU A 215 -13.65 -2.88 0.02
C LEU A 215 -13.93 -4.37 -0.19
#